data_AF-A0A917Z9G2-F1
#
_entry.id   AF-A0A917Z9G2-F1
#
_cell.length_a   1.000
_cell.length_b   1.000
_cell.length_c   1.000
_cell.angle_alpha   90.00
_cell.angle_beta   90.00
_cell.angle_gamma   90.00
#
_symmetry.space_group_name_H-M   'P 1'
#
loop_
_entity.id
_entity.type
_entity.pdbx_description
1 polymer ?
#
loop_
_entity_poly.entity_id
_entity_poly.type
_entity_poly.pdbx_seq_one_letter_code
_entity_poly.pdbx_strand_id
1 'polypeptide(L)'
;MERSPAALIPRPHLMSNLVVWVLATLLFVVCVLNLEYRRLDARVDKVADNLRHHLAMQLNLRELSLESFSHHLSTLPVLDLELARNYAARLLQHHPQIYMLALASQVPAGERRRFEKDMSEFSARGFSIHPPREGGATLPPAYYPVVLLEPELPEARGLLGMDMAESSSVLSGLLGGVKDGGLSRPIALADNRGYLLYHAVDSGFGHGAPPTIHGYQHYALLVVRASALLPGWALDMPGLQLRLRHPDSSLGERGLLLEHRSEASQLLPLPVFERVIDMDDEQQPLRLEIEYLPSWQALDIWLLAGLFVAGLLLVAQAGWILLRVSRARHRLLEQQQTLYQKAHFDHLTGLPNTNLLIDRLEQAIRSAQRTSSRVAVFFLDLDEFKRVNDLWGHDVGDQLLIQIGVRLRESMRGEDTVARIHGDEFIVLIPMLDGDEQLRRVRYKLELLFEAPFRVGDIELRQTGSIGLAVYPDDANDAEELLGLADREMYQHKNTRDGGDVSAAVGG
;
A
#
# COMPACT_ATOMS: atom_id res chain seq x y z
N MET A 1 -40.93 -16.93 -22.59
CA MET A 1 -39.55 -16.56 -23.02
C MET A 1 -38.72 -16.24 -21.79
N GLU A 2 -38.15 -17.27 -21.16
CA GLU A 2 -37.25 -17.13 -20.02
C GLU A 2 -35.91 -16.55 -20.48
N ARG A 3 -35.53 -15.38 -19.98
CA ARG A 3 -34.14 -14.91 -20.10
C ARG A 3 -33.31 -15.64 -19.05
N SER A 4 -32.37 -16.46 -19.53
CA SER A 4 -31.41 -17.24 -18.74
C SER A 4 -30.75 -16.45 -17.58
N PRO A 5 -30.48 -17.09 -16.43
CA PRO A 5 -29.79 -16.50 -15.27
C PRO A 5 -28.38 -15.95 -15.57
N ALA A 6 -27.85 -16.17 -16.78
CA ALA A 6 -26.63 -15.55 -17.28
C ALA A 6 -26.64 -14.00 -17.31
N ALA A 7 -27.81 -13.36 -17.23
CA ALA A 7 -27.93 -11.90 -17.18
C ALA A 7 -27.51 -11.26 -15.83
N LEU A 8 -27.39 -12.06 -14.76
CA LEU A 8 -27.02 -11.61 -13.42
C LEU A 8 -25.52 -11.71 -13.11
N ILE A 9 -24.78 -12.46 -13.93
CA ILE A 9 -23.32 -12.56 -13.82
C ILE A 9 -22.74 -11.29 -14.43
N PRO A 10 -21.85 -10.55 -13.73
CA PRO A 10 -21.12 -9.45 -14.37
C PRO A 10 -20.50 -10.00 -15.64
N ARG A 11 -20.88 -9.43 -16.79
CA ARG A 11 -20.46 -9.95 -18.09
C ARG A 11 -18.95 -10.22 -18.06
N PRO A 12 -18.44 -11.34 -18.60
CA PRO A 12 -17.05 -11.76 -18.41
C PRO A 12 -16.03 -10.66 -18.74
N HIS A 13 -16.37 -9.75 -19.66
CA HIS A 13 -15.55 -8.58 -19.99
C HIS A 13 -15.38 -7.54 -18.86
N LEU A 14 -16.33 -7.42 -17.93
CA LEU A 14 -16.23 -6.52 -16.78
C LEU A 14 -15.27 -7.07 -15.73
N MET A 15 -15.35 -8.37 -15.47
CA MET A 15 -14.40 -9.06 -14.59
C MET A 15 -13.00 -9.07 -15.21
N SER A 16 -12.88 -9.34 -16.51
CA SER A 16 -11.58 -9.27 -17.19
C SER A 16 -10.99 -7.86 -17.18
N ASN A 17 -11.81 -6.81 -17.36
CA ASN A 17 -11.34 -5.43 -17.29
C ASN A 17 -10.84 -5.07 -15.88
N LEU A 18 -11.54 -5.49 -14.83
CA LEU A 18 -11.09 -5.27 -13.45
C LEU A 18 -9.76 -6.00 -13.20
N VAL A 19 -9.63 -7.26 -13.63
CA VAL A 19 -8.38 -8.02 -13.50
C VAL A 19 -7.23 -7.35 -14.24
N VAL A 20 -7.46 -6.90 -15.49
CA VAL A 20 -6.45 -6.17 -16.27
C VAL A 20 -6.02 -4.89 -15.55
N TRP A 21 -6.94 -4.13 -14.96
CA TRP A 21 -6.62 -2.91 -14.24
C TRP A 21 -5.90 -3.15 -12.91
N VAL A 22 -6.29 -4.18 -12.16
CA VAL A 22 -5.59 -4.61 -10.95
C VAL A 22 -4.15 -5.00 -11.32
N LEU A 23 -3.97 -5.78 -12.38
CA LEU A 23 -2.66 -6.21 -12.85
C LEU A 23 -1.81 -5.04 -13.36
N ALA A 24 -2.41 -4.10 -14.10
CA ALA A 24 -1.74 -2.88 -14.54
C ALA A 24 -1.32 -1.98 -13.37
N THR A 25 -2.16 -1.87 -12.34
CA THR A 25 -1.85 -1.09 -11.13
C THR A 25 -0.75 -1.77 -10.32
N LEU A 26 -0.79 -3.10 -10.18
CA LEU A 26 0.28 -3.86 -9.55
C LEU A 26 1.61 -3.67 -10.29
N LEU A 27 1.60 -3.77 -11.63
CA LEU A 27 2.78 -3.54 -12.46
C LEU A 27 3.31 -2.11 -12.29
N PHE A 28 2.42 -1.12 -12.22
CA PHE A 28 2.79 0.27 -11.96
C PHE A 28 3.44 0.45 -10.59
N VAL A 29 2.88 -0.15 -9.53
CA VAL A 29 3.46 -0.14 -8.18
C VAL A 29 4.86 -0.75 -8.18
N VAL A 30 5.03 -1.93 -8.79
CA VAL A 30 6.33 -2.60 -8.91
C VAL A 30 7.33 -1.74 -9.69
N CYS A 31 6.89 -1.08 -10.76
CA CYS A 31 7.72 -0.18 -11.56
C CYS A 31 8.20 1.01 -10.72
N VAL A 32 7.30 1.67 -9.97
CA VAL A 32 7.63 2.79 -9.09
C VAL A 32 8.62 2.36 -8.00
N LEU A 33 8.39 1.23 -7.34
CA LEU A 33 9.30 0.72 -6.31
C LEU A 33 10.70 0.43 -6.87
N ASN A 34 10.79 -0.16 -8.07
CA ASN A 34 12.07 -0.41 -8.73
C ASN A 34 12.77 0.89 -9.13
N LEU A 35 12.02 1.88 -9.62
CA LEU A 35 12.56 3.19 -9.96
C LEU A 35 13.12 3.91 -8.73
N GLU A 36 12.39 3.90 -7.61
CA GLU A 36 12.86 4.49 -6.35
C GLU A 36 14.07 3.76 -5.78
N TYR A 37 14.07 2.43 -5.81
CA TYR A 37 15.21 1.65 -5.37
C TYR A 37 16.47 2.03 -6.16
N ARG A 38 16.38 2.08 -7.50
CA ARG A 38 17.50 2.49 -8.37
C ARG A 38 17.94 3.92 -8.12
N ARG A 39 16.99 4.84 -7.86
CA ARG A 39 17.30 6.23 -7.53
C ARG A 39 18.08 6.35 -6.23
N LEU A 40 17.67 5.61 -5.19
CA LEU A 40 18.34 5.59 -3.90
C LEU A 40 19.72 4.94 -4.00
N ASP A 41 19.84 3.82 -4.72
CA ASP A 41 21.12 3.12 -4.96
C ASP A 41 22.11 4.04 -5.69
N ALA A 42 21.68 4.67 -6.79
CA ALA A 42 22.50 5.63 -7.54
C ALA A 42 22.85 6.89 -6.72
N ARG A 43 22.03 7.26 -5.73
CA ARG A 43 22.35 8.36 -4.80
C ARG A 43 23.49 7.97 -3.88
N VAL A 44 23.50 6.73 -3.38
CA VAL A 44 24.59 6.21 -2.55
C VAL A 44 25.88 6.11 -3.34
N ASP A 45 25.84 5.66 -4.60
CA ASP A 45 27.01 5.65 -5.48
C ASP A 45 27.61 7.05 -5.62
N LYS A 46 26.79 8.07 -5.88
CA LYS A 46 27.26 9.47 -5.94
C LYS A 46 27.88 9.95 -4.64
N VAL A 47 27.30 9.59 -3.49
CA VAL A 47 27.85 9.93 -2.17
C VAL A 47 29.21 9.25 -1.97
N ALA A 48 29.31 7.96 -2.33
CA ALA A 48 30.53 7.19 -2.26
C ALA A 48 31.64 7.79 -3.15
N ASP A 49 31.32 8.13 -4.40
CA ASP A 49 32.28 8.75 -5.33
C ASP A 49 32.74 10.13 -4.85
N ASN A 50 31.82 10.97 -4.36
CA ASN A 50 32.16 12.27 -3.80
C ASN A 50 33.05 12.14 -2.57
N LEU A 51 32.78 11.18 -1.68
CA LEU A 51 33.60 10.89 -0.50
C LEU A 51 34.98 10.36 -0.90
N ARG A 52 35.06 9.43 -1.86
CA ARG A 52 36.31 8.92 -2.42
C ARG A 52 37.18 10.07 -2.93
N HIS A 53 36.62 10.95 -3.76
CA HIS A 53 37.35 12.08 -4.32
C HIS A 53 37.80 13.08 -3.24
N HIS A 54 36.91 13.40 -2.29
CA HIS A 54 37.24 14.28 -1.17
C HIS A 54 38.37 13.74 -0.30
N LEU A 55 38.28 12.44 0.07
CA LEU A 55 39.30 11.77 0.86
C LEU A 55 40.63 11.71 0.12
N ALA A 56 40.64 11.28 -1.14
CA ALA A 56 41.86 11.22 -1.95
C ALA A 56 42.55 12.60 -2.04
N MET A 57 41.78 13.67 -2.24
CA MET A 57 42.31 15.04 -2.25
C MET A 57 42.88 15.45 -0.88
N GLN A 58 42.17 15.15 0.22
CA GLN A 58 42.64 15.48 1.58
C GLN A 58 43.89 14.69 1.97
N LEU A 59 43.98 13.41 1.61
CA LEU A 59 45.14 12.56 1.89
C LEU A 59 46.36 13.04 1.10
N ASN A 60 46.20 13.31 -0.20
CA ASN A 60 47.26 13.82 -1.06
C ASN A 60 47.77 15.21 -0.59
N LEU A 61 46.86 16.13 -0.24
CA LEU A 61 47.26 17.43 0.30
C LEU A 61 48.08 17.32 1.59
N ARG A 62 47.75 16.34 2.44
CA ARG A 62 48.45 16.09 3.71
C ARG A 62 49.81 15.45 3.49
N GLU A 63 49.89 14.50 2.56
CA GLU A 63 51.15 13.88 2.14
C GLU A 63 52.10 14.91 1.54
N LEU A 64 51.65 15.70 0.56
CA LEU A 64 52.46 16.77 -0.04
C LEU A 64 52.94 17.79 1.00
N SER A 65 52.12 18.12 2.00
CA SER A 65 52.51 19.02 3.09
C SER A 65 53.59 18.40 3.98
N LEU A 66 53.49 17.09 4.24
CA LEU A 66 54.46 16.34 5.02
C LEU A 66 55.78 16.15 4.26
N GLU A 67 55.72 15.84 2.97
CA GLU A 67 56.90 15.75 2.09
C GLU A 67 57.60 17.10 1.98
N SER A 68 56.85 18.19 1.79
CA SER A 68 57.41 19.55 1.78
C SER A 68 58.07 19.90 3.11
N PHE A 69 57.47 19.47 4.22
CA PHE A 69 58.07 19.63 5.55
C PHE A 69 59.38 18.84 5.68
N SER A 70 59.36 17.55 5.36
CA SER A 70 60.54 16.67 5.39
C SER A 70 61.66 17.18 4.50
N HIS A 71 61.34 17.58 3.27
CA HIS A 71 62.29 18.12 2.29
C HIS A 71 62.97 19.39 2.80
N HIS A 72 62.21 20.32 3.39
CA HIS A 72 62.82 21.51 3.96
C HIS A 72 63.82 21.16 5.06
N LEU A 73 63.46 20.22 5.95
CA LEU A 73 64.36 19.79 7.03
C LEU A 73 65.63 19.13 6.48
N SER A 74 65.55 18.37 5.38
CA SER A 74 66.72 17.72 4.78
C SER A 74 67.67 18.69 4.07
N THR A 75 67.20 19.87 3.65
CA THR A 75 68.05 20.92 3.05
C THR A 75 68.87 21.72 4.07
N LEU A 76 68.57 21.59 5.37
CA LEU A 76 69.25 22.34 6.41
C LEU A 76 70.65 21.77 6.67
N PRO A 77 71.71 22.60 6.73
CA PRO A 77 73.07 22.11 6.98
C PRO A 77 73.25 21.61 8.42
N VAL A 78 72.51 22.18 9.37
CA VAL A 78 72.40 21.72 10.76
C VAL A 78 70.92 21.79 11.12
N LEU A 79 70.33 20.64 11.47
CA LEU A 79 68.96 20.58 11.93
C LEU A 79 68.94 20.97 13.41
N ASP A 80 68.16 22.00 13.74
CA ASP A 80 67.91 22.48 15.11
C ASP A 80 66.40 22.44 15.38
N LEU A 81 66.02 22.06 16.59
CA LEU A 81 64.62 21.91 17.00
C LEU A 81 63.87 23.24 17.00
N GLU A 82 64.53 24.35 17.35
CA GLU A 82 63.92 25.68 17.26
C GLU A 82 63.64 26.07 15.80
N LEU A 83 64.57 25.76 14.90
CA LEU A 83 64.40 26.04 13.47
C LEU A 83 63.28 25.20 12.86
N ALA A 84 63.23 23.91 13.21
CA ALA A 84 62.15 23.00 12.81
C ALA A 84 60.78 23.48 13.33
N ARG A 85 60.72 23.92 14.61
CA ARG A 85 59.52 24.49 15.22
C ARG A 85 59.05 25.75 14.48
N ASN A 86 59.96 26.69 14.24
CA ASN A 86 59.65 27.95 13.57
C ASN A 86 59.18 27.74 12.13
N TYR A 87 59.69 26.71 11.45
CA TYR A 87 59.23 26.35 10.12
C TYR A 87 57.87 25.64 10.16
N ALA A 88 57.67 24.69 11.07
CA ALA A 88 56.37 24.03 11.28
C ALA A 88 55.27 25.06 11.58
N ALA A 89 55.53 26.02 12.47
CA ALA A 89 54.62 27.12 12.79
C ALA A 89 54.27 27.97 11.55
N ARG A 90 55.26 28.28 10.70
CA ARG A 90 55.03 29.00 9.43
C ARG A 90 54.19 28.18 8.44
N LEU A 91 54.45 26.88 8.33
CA LEU A 91 53.70 25.99 7.45
C LEU A 91 52.24 25.90 7.91
N LEU A 92 52.00 25.77 9.21
CA LEU A 92 50.66 25.76 9.81
C LEU A 92 49.89 27.07 9.60
N GLN A 93 50.57 28.22 9.59
CA GLN A 93 49.95 29.51 9.26
C GLN A 93 49.40 29.54 7.82
N HIS A 94 50.09 28.92 6.87
CA HIS A 94 49.67 28.85 5.48
C HIS A 94 48.73 27.67 5.18
N HIS A 95 48.73 26.65 6.04
CA HIS A 95 47.92 25.44 5.90
C HIS A 95 47.14 25.14 7.19
N PRO A 96 46.12 25.95 7.57
CA PRO A 96 45.37 25.78 8.82
C PRO A 96 44.55 24.48 8.89
N GLN A 97 44.46 23.74 7.78
CA GLN A 97 43.82 22.42 7.70
C GLN A 97 44.67 21.32 8.37
N ILE A 98 45.97 21.56 8.53
CA ILE A 98 46.92 20.69 9.20
C ILE A 98 46.70 20.86 10.71
N TYR A 99 46.40 19.76 11.39
CA TYR A 99 46.13 19.81 12.83
C TYR A 99 47.42 20.06 13.62
N MET A 100 48.48 19.31 13.33
CA MET A 100 49.75 19.40 14.04
C MET A 100 50.87 18.73 13.25
N LEU A 101 52.04 19.36 13.22
CA LEU A 101 53.28 18.77 12.75
C LEU A 101 54.12 18.33 13.94
N ALA A 102 54.85 17.24 13.75
CA ALA A 102 55.72 16.70 14.78
C ALA A 102 57.03 16.18 14.16
N LEU A 103 58.02 15.96 15.02
CA LEU A 103 59.29 15.36 14.66
C LEU A 103 59.56 14.20 15.61
N ALA A 104 59.98 13.06 15.09
CA ALA A 104 60.52 11.96 15.88
C ALA A 104 61.98 11.72 15.54
N SER A 105 62.74 11.17 16.49
CA SER A 105 64.15 10.84 16.30
C SER A 105 64.37 9.35 16.50
N GLN A 106 65.21 8.72 15.68
CA GLN A 106 65.62 7.33 15.88
C GLN A 106 66.74 7.27 16.91
N VAL A 107 66.46 6.65 18.06
CA VAL A 107 67.39 6.55 19.18
C VAL A 107 67.74 5.08 19.44
N PRO A 108 69.00 4.65 19.23
CA PRO A 108 69.42 3.29 19.58
C PRO A 108 69.16 2.99 21.06
N ALA A 109 68.78 1.76 21.38
CA ALA A 109 68.35 1.42 22.74
C ALA A 109 69.41 1.68 23.83
N GLY A 110 70.69 1.57 23.48
CA GLY A 110 71.82 1.86 24.37
C GLY A 110 72.05 3.35 24.66
N GLU A 111 71.48 4.25 23.86
CA GLU A 111 71.72 5.70 23.95
C GLU A 111 70.57 6.47 24.61
N ARG A 112 69.47 5.79 24.96
CA ARG A 112 68.27 6.39 25.57
C ARG A 112 68.56 7.40 26.69
N ARG A 113 69.40 7.04 27.67
CA ARG A 113 69.68 7.90 28.83
C ARG A 113 70.43 9.18 28.45
N ARG A 114 71.32 9.09 27.45
CA ARG A 114 72.04 10.25 26.93
C ARG A 114 71.07 11.15 26.19
N PHE A 115 70.24 10.57 25.32
CA PHE A 115 69.22 11.29 24.58
C PHE A 115 68.21 12.02 25.48
N GLU A 116 67.68 11.36 26.51
CA GLU A 116 66.76 11.99 27.47
C GLU A 116 67.39 13.18 28.21
N LYS A 117 68.69 13.08 28.53
CA LYS A 117 69.45 14.16 29.16
C LYS A 117 69.65 15.32 28.19
N ASP A 118 70.19 15.03 27.01
CA ASP A 118 70.44 16.03 25.95
C ASP A 118 69.13 16.76 25.62
N MET A 119 68.00 16.04 25.57
CA MET A 119 66.71 16.63 25.25
C MET A 119 66.06 17.41 26.39
N SER A 120 66.36 17.06 27.64
CA SER A 120 65.89 17.81 28.81
C SER A 120 66.54 19.19 28.93
N GLU A 121 67.68 19.43 28.26
CA GLU A 121 68.30 20.76 28.19
C GLU A 121 67.54 21.72 27.27
N PHE A 122 66.85 21.20 26.24
CA PHE A 122 66.04 21.99 25.30
C PHE A 122 64.55 22.05 25.68
N SER A 123 64.05 21.05 26.39
CA SER A 123 62.66 21.03 26.88
C SER A 123 62.56 21.64 28.28
N ALA A 124 61.88 22.78 28.39
CA ALA A 124 61.67 23.49 29.67
C ALA A 124 60.96 22.66 30.77
N ARG A 125 60.38 21.49 30.43
CA ARG A 125 59.63 20.61 31.35
C ARG A 125 60.28 19.25 31.56
N GLY A 126 61.50 19.04 31.05
CA GLY A 126 62.14 17.72 31.00
C GLY A 126 61.57 16.85 29.87
N PHE A 127 62.33 15.83 29.46
CA PHE A 127 61.96 14.91 28.40
C PHE A 127 62.23 13.46 28.82
N SER A 128 61.25 12.58 28.63
CA SER A 128 61.38 11.15 28.92
C SER A 128 60.66 10.33 27.86
N ILE A 129 61.29 9.25 27.40
CA ILE A 129 60.66 8.32 26.45
C ILE A 129 59.64 7.48 27.22
N HIS A 130 58.38 7.51 26.80
CA HIS A 130 57.33 6.72 27.42
C HIS A 130 57.64 5.21 27.26
N PRO A 131 57.57 4.42 28.34
CA PRO A 131 57.72 2.97 28.22
C PRO A 131 56.57 2.38 27.40
N PRO A 132 56.77 1.21 26.76
CA PRO A 132 55.70 0.54 26.03
C PRO A 132 54.48 0.32 26.95
N ARG A 133 53.30 0.75 26.51
CA ARG A 133 51.99 0.49 27.14
C ARG A 133 51.61 -0.99 27.14
N GLU A 134 52.00 -1.78 26.14
CA GLU A 134 51.80 -3.23 26.11
C GLU A 134 53.08 -3.94 26.56
N GLY A 135 52.96 -4.80 27.59
CA GLY A 135 54.06 -5.46 28.31
C GLY A 135 54.88 -6.46 27.48
N GLY A 136 55.51 -6.01 26.40
CA GLY A 136 56.49 -6.76 25.64
C GLY A 136 57.75 -6.96 26.48
N ALA A 137 58.07 -8.22 26.79
CA ALA A 137 59.21 -8.61 27.62
C ALA A 137 60.60 -8.38 26.96
N THR A 138 60.64 -7.79 25.76
CA THR A 138 61.87 -7.55 24.99
C THR A 138 62.04 -6.06 24.69
N LEU A 139 63.17 -5.49 25.13
CA LEU A 139 63.54 -4.11 24.79
C LEU A 139 63.66 -3.97 23.26
N PRO A 140 63.05 -2.94 22.64
CA PRO A 140 63.16 -2.72 21.21
C PRO A 140 64.60 -2.36 20.82
N PRO A 141 65.05 -2.65 19.59
CA PRO A 141 66.41 -2.34 19.12
C PRO A 141 66.68 -0.83 19.02
N ALA A 142 65.64 -0.04 18.71
CA ALA A 142 65.67 1.42 18.68
C ALA A 142 64.31 1.97 19.12
N TYR A 143 64.31 3.16 19.71
CA TYR A 143 63.15 3.94 20.07
C TYR A 143 62.93 5.05 19.05
N TYR A 144 61.67 5.42 18.82
CA TYR A 144 61.29 6.52 17.94
C TYR A 144 60.44 7.54 18.70
N PRO A 145 60.99 8.22 19.72
CA PRO A 145 60.25 9.18 20.50
C PRO A 145 59.92 10.43 19.69
N VAL A 146 58.71 10.93 19.85
CA VAL A 146 58.32 12.26 19.35
C VAL A 146 59.03 13.33 20.17
N VAL A 147 59.89 14.12 19.53
CA VAL A 147 60.73 15.15 20.16
C VAL A 147 60.17 16.57 20.05
N LEU A 148 59.32 16.80 19.04
CA LEU A 148 58.74 18.11 18.75
C LEU A 148 57.27 17.95 18.40
N LEU A 149 56.45 18.87 18.92
CA LEU A 149 55.05 19.06 18.55
C LEU A 149 54.83 20.54 18.28
N GLU A 150 54.23 20.87 17.14
CA GLU A 150 53.85 22.24 16.79
C GLU A 150 52.46 22.25 16.12
N PRO A 151 51.47 23.02 16.64
CA PRO A 151 51.52 23.77 17.89
C PRO A 151 51.40 22.83 19.10
N GLU A 152 51.94 23.20 20.26
CA GLU A 152 51.84 22.37 21.48
C GLU A 152 50.44 22.47 22.12
N LEU A 153 49.44 21.83 21.49
CA LEU A 153 48.06 21.78 21.99
C LEU A 153 47.95 20.95 23.28
N PRO A 154 47.19 21.40 24.30
CA PRO A 154 47.03 20.67 25.56
C PRO A 154 46.56 19.22 25.38
N GLU A 155 45.67 18.99 24.41
CA GLU A 155 45.06 17.70 24.06
C GLU A 155 46.05 16.67 23.51
N ALA A 156 47.11 17.15 22.84
CA ALA A 156 48.11 16.32 22.16
C ALA A 156 49.44 16.26 22.90
N ARG A 157 49.56 16.89 24.09
CA ARG A 157 50.78 16.88 24.90
C ARG A 157 51.26 15.46 25.24
N GLY A 158 50.34 14.52 25.40
CA GLY A 158 50.67 13.11 25.65
C GLY A 158 51.42 12.41 24.52
N LEU A 159 51.50 13.03 23.33
CA LEU A 159 52.28 12.54 22.20
C LEU A 159 53.77 12.83 22.37
N LEU A 160 54.17 13.86 23.11
CA LEU A 160 55.58 14.18 23.33
C LEU A 160 56.24 13.05 24.13
N GLY A 161 57.37 12.54 23.65
CA GLY A 161 58.06 11.39 24.24
C GLY A 161 57.38 10.03 23.98
N MET A 162 56.24 10.00 23.27
CA MET A 162 55.60 8.75 22.85
C MET A 162 56.50 8.01 21.85
N ASP A 163 56.75 6.73 22.10
CA ASP A 163 57.50 5.88 21.17
C ASP A 163 56.59 5.40 20.03
N MET A 164 56.91 5.81 18.81
CA MET A 164 56.14 5.43 17.63
C MET A 164 56.28 3.95 17.25
N ALA A 165 57.34 3.28 17.68
CA ALA A 165 57.53 1.85 17.39
C ALA A 165 56.43 0.96 17.98
N GLU A 166 55.77 1.41 19.06
CA GLU A 166 54.67 0.68 19.69
C GLU A 166 53.32 0.90 18.97
N SER A 167 53.09 2.12 18.51
CA SER A 167 51.83 2.52 17.87
C SER A 167 51.80 2.26 16.36
N SER A 168 52.90 1.82 15.76
CA SER A 168 52.98 1.55 14.32
C SER A 168 53.36 0.09 14.11
N SER A 169 52.38 -0.76 13.73
CA SER A 169 52.70 -2.07 13.15
C SER A 169 53.53 -1.99 11.86
N VAL A 170 53.73 -0.78 11.33
CA VAL A 170 54.49 -0.53 10.10
C VAL A 170 55.97 -0.22 10.39
N LEU A 171 56.36 0.18 11.61
CA LEU A 171 57.79 0.30 11.96
C LEU A 171 58.50 -1.06 12.04
N SER A 172 57.75 -2.16 12.21
CA SER A 172 58.27 -3.53 12.05
C SER A 172 58.72 -3.82 10.62
N GLY A 173 58.14 -3.15 9.62
CA GLY A 173 58.55 -3.25 8.21
C GLY A 173 59.74 -2.37 7.83
N LEU A 174 59.91 -1.23 8.51
CA LEU A 174 61.07 -0.34 8.32
C LEU A 174 62.41 -0.94 8.79
N LEU A 175 62.37 -1.95 9.68
CA LEU A 175 63.53 -2.79 10.02
C LEU A 175 63.91 -3.80 8.91
N GLY A 176 63.08 -3.93 7.86
CA GLY A 176 63.23 -4.87 6.74
C GLY A 176 63.56 -4.23 5.38
N GLY A 177 63.70 -2.91 5.30
CA GLY A 177 64.16 -2.20 4.10
C GLY A 177 63.09 -1.33 3.40
N VAL A 178 63.51 -0.08 3.11
CA VAL A 178 63.00 0.83 2.06
C VAL A 178 61.48 1.08 2.03
N LYS A 179 60.96 1.90 2.95
CA LYS A 179 59.81 2.78 2.66
C LYS A 179 60.00 4.12 3.36
N ASP A 180 60.00 5.20 2.59
CA ASP A 180 60.29 6.56 3.04
C ASP A 180 59.12 7.21 3.81
N GLY A 181 57.94 6.58 3.85
CA GLY A 181 56.78 7.07 4.60
C GLY A 181 55.71 6.02 4.87
N GLY A 182 54.71 6.37 5.70
CA GLY A 182 53.57 5.49 5.99
C GLY A 182 52.62 6.00 7.07
N LEU A 183 51.65 5.14 7.41
CA LEU A 183 50.54 5.39 8.33
C LEU A 183 50.71 4.64 9.66
N SER A 184 50.43 5.29 10.80
CA SER A 184 50.39 4.64 12.12
C SER A 184 49.05 3.94 12.40
N ARG A 185 49.00 3.12 13.45
CA ARG A 185 47.70 2.69 14.02
C ARG A 185 46.94 3.90 14.58
N PRO A 186 45.61 3.78 14.79
CA PRO A 186 44.82 4.82 15.41
C PRO A 186 45.40 5.22 16.78
N ILE A 187 45.61 6.51 16.99
CA ILE A 187 46.02 7.10 18.26
C ILE A 187 44.85 7.83 18.91
N ALA A 188 44.84 7.85 20.24
CA ALA A 188 43.88 8.63 21.02
C ALA A 188 44.34 10.10 21.09
N LEU A 189 43.46 11.01 20.71
CA LEU A 189 43.63 12.47 20.80
C LEU A 189 42.52 13.02 21.69
N ALA A 190 42.75 13.14 23.00
CA ALA A 190 41.77 13.59 24.01
C ALA A 190 40.32 13.04 23.79
N ASP A 191 39.47 13.77 23.06
CA ASP A 191 38.05 13.45 22.80
C ASP A 191 37.79 12.73 21.46
N ASN A 192 38.83 12.41 20.68
CA ASN A 192 38.70 11.87 19.34
C ASN A 192 39.82 10.86 18.99
N ARG A 193 39.67 10.17 17.86
CA ARG A 193 40.72 9.31 17.29
C ARG A 193 41.42 10.01 16.13
N GLY A 194 42.70 9.72 15.97
CA GLY A 194 43.50 10.21 14.86
C GLY A 194 44.53 9.19 14.43
N TYR A 195 45.42 9.59 13.54
CA TYR A 195 46.56 8.79 13.11
C TYR A 195 47.75 9.69 12.84
N LEU A 196 48.92 9.09 12.75
CA LEU A 196 50.17 9.76 12.40
C LEU A 196 50.55 9.32 11.00
N LEU A 197 50.78 10.29 10.13
CA LEU A 197 51.57 10.09 8.91
C LEU A 197 53.02 10.38 9.25
N TYR A 198 53.93 9.56 8.76
CA TYR A 198 55.35 9.76 8.94
C TYR A 198 56.07 9.70 7.61
N HIS A 199 57.15 10.49 7.50
CA HIS A 199 58.04 10.47 6.36
C HIS A 199 59.48 10.65 6.87
N ALA A 200 60.41 9.84 6.38
CA ALA A 200 61.82 9.91 6.75
C ALA A 200 62.42 11.25 6.26
N VAL A 201 63.23 11.87 7.10
CA VAL A 201 64.03 13.05 6.71
C VAL A 201 65.34 12.53 6.10
N ASP A 202 65.26 12.00 4.88
CA ASP A 202 66.44 11.51 4.15
C ASP A 202 66.92 12.51 3.07
N SER A 203 68.20 12.41 2.78
CA SER A 203 69.06 13.12 1.83
C SER A 203 68.80 12.82 0.34
N GLY A 204 67.69 12.16 -0.03
CA GLY A 204 67.44 11.65 -1.38
C GLY A 204 67.51 12.65 -2.55
N PHE A 205 67.69 13.94 -2.28
CA PHE A 205 67.75 15.01 -3.26
C PHE A 205 69.11 15.76 -3.33
N GLY A 206 70.16 15.30 -2.64
CA GLY A 206 71.48 15.96 -2.71
C GLY A 206 72.66 15.09 -2.24
N HIS A 207 73.83 15.29 -2.85
CA HIS A 207 75.08 14.62 -2.46
C HIS A 207 75.57 15.10 -1.07
N GLY A 208 75.00 14.58 0.01
CA GLY A 208 75.42 14.88 1.38
C GLY A 208 74.79 13.91 2.39
N ALA A 209 75.44 13.74 3.55
CA ALA A 209 74.86 12.96 4.66
C ALA A 209 73.58 13.66 5.16
N PRO A 210 72.53 12.91 5.53
CA PRO A 210 71.29 13.51 6.03
C PRO A 210 71.57 14.36 7.28
N PRO A 211 70.91 15.50 7.44
CA PRO A 211 71.13 16.34 8.60
C PRO A 211 70.64 15.64 9.87
N THR A 212 71.52 15.56 10.86
CA THR A 212 71.25 14.89 12.13
C THR A 212 71.25 15.91 13.27
N ILE A 213 70.19 15.94 14.07
CA ILE A 213 70.25 16.53 15.42
C ILE A 213 70.99 15.52 16.30
N HIS A 214 72.11 15.95 16.89
CA HIS A 214 72.93 15.13 17.81
C HIS A 214 73.36 13.75 17.27
N GLY A 215 73.42 13.56 15.94
CA GLY A 215 73.79 12.28 15.32
C GLY A 215 72.64 11.28 15.10
N TYR A 216 71.40 11.66 15.43
CA TYR A 216 70.21 10.82 15.24
C TYR A 216 69.52 11.13 13.90
N GLN A 217 68.91 10.11 13.28
CA GLN A 217 68.01 10.29 12.12
C GLN A 217 66.64 10.78 12.59
N HIS A 218 65.96 11.56 11.75
CA HIS A 218 64.67 12.18 12.09
C HIS A 218 63.56 11.75 11.12
N TYR A 219 62.35 11.75 11.63
CA TYR A 219 61.13 11.47 10.90
C TYR A 219 60.19 12.64 11.07
N ALA A 220 59.78 13.21 9.95
CA ALA A 220 58.75 14.23 9.90
C ALA A 220 57.41 13.54 10.13
N LEU A 221 56.56 14.13 10.97
CA LEU A 221 55.28 13.55 11.34
C LEU A 221 54.16 14.56 11.11
N LEU A 222 53.00 14.06 10.72
CA LEU A 222 51.77 14.81 10.60
C LEU A 222 50.67 14.11 11.40
N VAL A 223 50.17 14.78 12.42
CA VAL A 223 49.03 14.30 13.22
C VAL A 223 47.75 14.66 12.49
N VAL A 224 46.94 13.65 12.21
CA VAL A 224 45.67 13.80 11.49
C VAL A 224 44.51 13.40 12.40
N ARG A 225 43.55 14.31 12.58
CA ARG A 225 42.28 13.98 13.23
C ARG A 225 41.37 13.24 12.25
N ALA A 226 40.84 12.09 12.64
CA ALA A 226 40.00 11.30 11.76
C ALA A 226 38.69 12.03 11.40
N SER A 227 38.10 12.79 12.34
CA SER A 227 36.90 13.59 12.06
C SER A 227 37.11 14.71 11.03
N ALA A 228 38.36 15.16 10.84
CA ALA A 228 38.69 16.20 9.86
C ALA A 228 38.88 15.64 8.44
N LEU A 229 38.77 14.32 8.23
CA LEU A 229 38.79 13.70 6.91
C LEU A 229 37.43 13.71 6.21
N LEU A 230 36.34 13.76 6.98
CA LEU A 230 34.99 13.71 6.43
C LEU A 230 34.44 15.13 6.24
N PRO A 231 33.75 15.39 5.11
CA PRO A 231 33.15 16.68 4.87
C PRO A 231 31.85 16.85 5.69
N GLY A 232 31.56 18.07 6.13
CA GLY A 232 30.41 18.37 6.99
C GLY A 232 29.06 17.91 6.42
N TRP A 233 28.86 18.05 5.09
CA TRP A 233 27.62 17.61 4.44
C TRP A 233 27.35 16.11 4.59
N ALA A 234 28.39 15.29 4.72
CA ALA A 234 28.24 13.85 4.89
C ALA A 234 27.87 13.50 6.34
N LEU A 235 28.32 14.32 7.29
CA LEU A 235 27.98 14.17 8.70
C LEU A 235 26.51 14.52 8.98
N ASP A 236 25.96 15.48 8.22
CA ASP A 236 24.59 15.96 8.37
C ASP A 236 23.56 15.17 7.53
N MET A 237 23.99 14.21 6.72
CA MET A 237 23.10 13.46 5.82
C MET A 237 22.27 12.43 6.60
N PRO A 238 20.92 12.58 6.65
CA PRO A 238 20.08 11.72 7.48
C PRO A 238 20.17 10.25 7.08
N GLY A 239 20.42 9.38 8.05
CA GLY A 239 20.45 7.93 7.86
C GLY A 239 21.75 7.42 7.24
N LEU A 240 22.73 8.29 7.01
CA LEU A 240 24.08 7.91 6.60
C LEU A 240 24.91 7.52 7.83
N GLN A 241 25.60 6.39 7.73
CA GLN A 241 26.61 5.95 8.69
C GLN A 241 27.91 5.74 7.95
N LEU A 242 28.99 6.26 8.53
CA LEU A 242 30.32 6.27 7.94
C LEU A 242 31.28 5.65 8.94
N ARG A 243 32.01 4.62 8.52
CA ARG A 243 33.04 3.97 9.30
C ARG A 243 34.36 4.01 8.54
N LEU A 244 35.33 4.74 9.07
CA LEU A 244 36.68 4.76 8.54
C LEU A 244 37.53 3.80 9.38
N ARG A 245 38.20 2.86 8.73
CA ARG A 245 39.06 1.87 9.38
C ARG A 245 40.33 1.60 8.61
N HIS A 246 41.34 1.12 9.32
CA HIS A 246 42.51 0.51 8.71
C HIS A 246 42.11 -0.82 8.03
N PRO A 247 42.62 -1.14 6.82
CA PRO A 247 42.21 -2.33 6.07
C PRO A 247 42.72 -3.65 6.66
N ASP A 248 43.69 -3.60 7.57
CA ASP A 248 44.13 -4.77 8.34
C ASP A 248 43.01 -5.26 9.29
N SER A 249 42.34 -6.33 8.88
CA SER A 249 41.26 -6.96 9.61
C SER A 249 41.68 -7.56 10.96
N SER A 250 42.98 -7.82 11.17
CA SER A 250 43.48 -8.37 12.45
C SER A 250 43.35 -7.38 13.61
N LEU A 251 43.24 -6.08 13.31
CA LEU A 251 43.11 -5.03 14.31
C LEU A 251 41.70 -4.94 14.93
N GLY A 252 40.66 -5.52 14.30
CA GLY A 252 39.28 -5.45 14.79
C GLY A 252 38.86 -4.00 15.12
N GLU A 253 38.29 -3.76 16.32
CA GLU A 253 37.93 -2.41 16.79
C GLU A 253 39.12 -1.46 16.97
N ARG A 254 40.33 -1.99 17.12
CA ARG A 254 41.57 -1.18 17.21
C ARG A 254 41.94 -0.57 15.86
N GLY A 255 41.38 -1.06 14.76
CA GLY A 255 41.53 -0.50 13.42
C GLY A 255 40.53 0.61 13.10
N LEU A 256 39.51 0.83 13.93
CA LEU A 256 38.47 1.85 13.70
C LEU A 256 39.04 3.25 13.99
N LEU A 257 39.13 4.08 12.95
CA LEU A 257 39.59 5.46 13.01
C LEU A 257 38.45 6.42 13.34
N LEU A 258 37.28 6.21 12.74
CA LEU A 258 36.11 7.06 12.96
C LEU A 258 34.86 6.25 12.72
N GLU A 259 33.88 6.42 13.59
CA GLU A 259 32.50 5.99 13.36
C GLU A 259 31.60 7.21 13.55
N HIS A 260 30.88 7.56 12.50
CA HIS A 260 29.89 8.62 12.53
C HIS A 260 28.54 8.04 12.12
N ARG A 261 27.51 8.30 12.93
CA ARG A 261 26.13 7.91 12.65
C ARG A 261 25.28 9.17 12.67
N SER A 262 24.71 9.53 11.53
CA SER A 262 23.72 10.60 11.48
C SER A 262 22.43 10.14 12.15
N GLU A 263 21.85 10.99 13.00
CA GLU A 263 20.50 10.76 13.50
C GLU A 263 19.49 10.89 12.36
N ALA A 264 18.53 9.96 12.31
CA ALA A 264 17.40 10.03 11.40
C ALA A 264 16.13 9.61 12.13
N SER A 265 15.17 10.53 12.23
CA SER A 265 13.82 10.20 12.63
C SER A 265 13.09 9.50 11.47
N GLN A 266 12.35 8.44 11.78
CA GLN A 266 11.48 7.73 10.83
C GLN A 266 12.25 7.13 9.64
N LEU A 267 12.94 6.02 9.90
CA LEU A 267 13.63 5.24 8.88
C LEU A 267 12.64 4.38 8.09
N LEU A 268 12.92 4.17 6.81
CA LEU A 268 12.16 3.25 5.97
C LEU A 268 12.56 1.80 6.26
N PRO A 269 11.62 0.84 6.22
CA PRO A 269 11.89 -0.59 6.35
C PRO A 269 12.45 -1.17 5.03
N LEU A 270 13.53 -0.57 4.53
CA LEU A 270 14.25 -1.00 3.34
C LEU A 270 15.58 -1.70 3.74
N PRO A 271 16.14 -2.56 2.88
CA PRO A 271 17.49 -3.08 3.09
C PRO A 271 18.51 -1.93 3.16
N VAL A 272 19.57 -2.13 3.93
CA VAL A 272 20.68 -1.18 4.06
C VAL A 272 21.42 -1.11 2.73
N PHE A 273 21.74 0.10 2.28
CA PHE A 273 22.59 0.29 1.11
C PHE A 273 24.04 0.41 1.58
N GLU A 274 24.87 -0.56 1.20
CA GLU A 274 26.26 -0.64 1.64
C GLU A 274 27.22 -0.34 0.49
N ARG A 275 28.27 0.45 0.78
CA ARG A 275 29.43 0.63 -0.11
C ARG A 275 30.71 0.57 0.71
N VAL A 276 31.69 -0.16 0.19
CA VAL A 276 33.03 -0.21 0.76
C VAL A 276 33.98 0.40 -0.25
N ILE A 277 34.76 1.37 0.22
CA ILE A 277 35.74 2.08 -0.57
C ILE A 277 37.11 1.78 0.03
N ASP A 278 37.92 1.03 -0.69
CA ASP A 278 39.34 0.89 -0.41
C ASP A 278 40.09 2.03 -1.12
N MET A 279 40.96 2.72 -0.38
CA MET A 279 41.89 3.70 -0.94
C MET A 279 43.12 2.96 -1.48
N ASP A 280 43.39 3.12 -2.78
CA ASP A 280 44.53 2.50 -3.48
C ASP A 280 45.87 3.24 -3.21
N ASP A 281 46.11 3.60 -1.95
CA ASP A 281 47.33 4.28 -1.52
C ASP A 281 48.21 3.32 -0.70
N GLU A 282 49.40 3.01 -1.22
CA GLU A 282 50.36 2.13 -0.55
C GLU A 282 50.89 2.70 0.77
N GLN A 283 50.90 4.03 0.93
CA GLN A 283 51.38 4.71 2.13
C GLN A 283 50.27 4.97 3.13
N GLN A 284 49.03 5.13 2.66
CA GLN A 284 47.84 5.42 3.48
C GLN A 284 46.69 4.45 3.20
N PRO A 285 46.85 3.15 3.53
CA PRO A 285 45.82 2.17 3.26
C PRO A 285 44.64 2.43 4.20
N LEU A 286 43.51 2.91 3.65
CA LEU A 286 42.30 3.26 4.39
C LEU A 286 41.09 2.60 3.72
N ARG A 287 40.19 2.08 4.55
CA ARG A 287 38.90 1.52 4.14
C ARG A 287 37.77 2.37 4.71
N LEU A 288 36.93 2.92 3.84
CA LEU A 288 35.70 3.61 4.20
C LEU A 288 34.51 2.70 3.93
N GLU A 289 33.73 2.42 4.96
CA GLU A 289 32.45 1.73 4.87
C GLU A 289 31.33 2.74 5.02
N ILE A 290 30.40 2.69 4.08
CA ILE A 290 29.24 3.58 3.98
C ILE A 290 28.01 2.70 4.10
N GLU A 291 27.19 2.96 5.11
CA GLU A 291 25.88 2.35 5.28
C GLU A 291 24.84 3.46 5.18
N TYR A 292 23.89 3.33 4.26
CA TYR A 292 22.81 4.29 4.10
C TYR A 292 21.45 3.64 4.34
N LEU A 293 20.72 4.22 5.29
CA LEU A 293 19.37 3.81 5.66
C LEU A 293 18.40 4.97 5.38
N PRO A 294 17.63 4.91 4.29
CA PRO A 294 16.85 6.05 3.84
C PRO A 294 15.72 6.40 4.82
N SER A 295 15.49 7.70 5.03
CA SER A 295 14.32 8.21 5.75
C SER A 295 13.15 8.45 4.80
N TRP A 296 11.94 8.69 5.33
CA TRP A 296 10.77 9.02 4.50
C TRP A 296 10.97 10.27 3.62
N GLN A 297 11.82 11.20 4.06
CA GLN A 297 12.16 12.42 3.31
C GLN A 297 13.03 12.12 2.08
N ALA A 298 13.63 10.93 1.98
CA ALA A 298 14.44 10.53 0.84
C ALA A 298 13.62 10.09 -0.39
N LEU A 299 12.33 9.79 -0.21
CA LEU A 299 11.44 9.33 -1.28
C LEU A 299 11.06 10.47 -2.24
N ASP A 300 10.79 10.14 -3.51
CA ASP A 300 10.27 11.11 -4.47
C ASP A 300 8.78 11.37 -4.23
N ILE A 301 8.45 12.62 -3.92
CA ILE A 301 7.06 13.04 -3.70
C ILE A 301 6.22 12.81 -4.97
N TRP A 302 6.79 12.94 -6.16
CA TRP A 302 6.04 12.74 -7.41
C TRP A 302 5.72 11.27 -7.67
N LEU A 303 6.60 10.36 -7.28
CA LEU A 303 6.34 8.92 -7.40
C LEU A 303 5.28 8.48 -6.39
N LEU A 304 5.32 9.01 -5.17
CA LEU A 304 4.26 8.81 -4.18
C LEU A 304 2.91 9.40 -4.64
N ALA A 305 2.90 10.60 -5.22
CA ALA A 305 1.70 11.20 -5.80
C ALA A 305 1.14 10.36 -6.95
N GLY A 306 2.01 9.80 -7.81
CA GLY A 306 1.63 8.87 -8.86
C GLY A 306 0.94 7.61 -8.32
N LEU A 307 1.51 6.99 -7.27
CA LEU A 307 0.91 5.84 -6.59
C LEU A 307 -0.46 6.18 -5.98
N PHE A 308 -0.58 7.36 -5.37
CA PHE A 308 -1.84 7.83 -4.79
C PHE A 308 -2.93 8.02 -5.85
N VAL A 309 -2.60 8.66 -6.98
CA VAL A 309 -3.53 8.84 -8.11
C VAL A 309 -3.94 7.49 -8.70
N ALA A 310 -2.99 6.57 -8.89
CA ALA A 310 -3.30 5.22 -9.39
C ALA A 310 -4.27 4.48 -8.44
N GLY A 311 -4.07 4.60 -7.12
CA GLY A 311 -4.98 4.06 -6.10
C GLY A 311 -6.39 4.66 -6.18
N LEU A 312 -6.50 5.99 -6.29
CA LEU A 312 -7.79 6.68 -6.46
C LEU A 312 -8.53 6.23 -7.72
N LEU A 313 -7.82 6.06 -8.83
CA LEU A 313 -8.40 5.56 -10.09
C LEU A 313 -8.95 4.13 -9.94
N LEU A 314 -8.22 3.26 -9.25
CA LEU A 314 -8.66 1.88 -8.99
C LEU A 314 -9.92 1.84 -8.11
N VAL A 315 -9.98 2.65 -7.05
CA VAL A 315 -11.18 2.78 -6.20
C VAL A 315 -12.36 3.33 -6.99
N ALA A 316 -12.15 4.38 -7.79
CA ALA A 316 -13.19 4.98 -8.62
C ALA A 316 -13.75 3.97 -9.65
N GLN A 317 -12.87 3.18 -10.28
CA GLN A 317 -13.28 2.14 -11.21
C GLN A 317 -14.07 1.02 -10.52
N ALA A 318 -13.62 0.54 -9.37
CA ALA A 318 -14.33 -0.48 -8.60
C ALA A 318 -15.73 0.02 -8.20
N GLY A 319 -15.83 1.27 -7.73
CA GLY A 319 -17.10 1.93 -7.42
C GLY A 319 -18.02 2.03 -8.63
N TRP A 320 -17.49 2.41 -9.80
CA TRP A 320 -18.26 2.48 -11.05
C TRP A 320 -18.82 1.13 -11.48
N ILE A 321 -18.04 0.05 -11.37
CA ILE A 321 -18.48 -1.32 -11.67
C ILE A 321 -19.60 -1.75 -10.71
N LEU A 322 -19.45 -1.50 -9.40
CA LEU A 322 -20.45 -1.83 -8.38
C LEU A 322 -21.77 -1.12 -8.64
N LEU A 323 -21.73 0.19 -8.90
CA LEU A 323 -22.93 0.98 -9.23
C LEU A 323 -23.62 0.45 -10.49
N ARG A 324 -22.84 0.06 -11.51
CA ARG A 324 -23.38 -0.49 -12.75
C ARG A 324 -24.08 -1.83 -12.54
N VAL A 325 -23.48 -2.73 -11.76
CA VAL A 325 -24.07 -4.04 -11.43
C VAL A 325 -25.35 -3.86 -10.60
N SER A 326 -25.33 -2.95 -9.60
CA SER A 326 -26.51 -2.63 -8.80
C SER A 326 -27.67 -2.12 -9.67
N ARG A 327 -27.41 -1.14 -10.56
CA ARG A 327 -28.44 -0.63 -11.48
C ARG A 327 -29.00 -1.70 -12.40
N ALA A 328 -28.16 -2.61 -12.90
CA ALA A 328 -28.60 -3.71 -13.75
C ALA A 328 -29.52 -4.68 -13.01
N ARG A 329 -29.20 -4.99 -11.74
CA ARG A 329 -30.05 -5.83 -10.88
C ARG A 329 -31.40 -5.19 -10.61
N HIS A 330 -31.45 -3.90 -10.27
CA HIS A 330 -32.72 -3.21 -10.04
C HIS A 330 -33.63 -3.23 -11.27
N ARG A 331 -33.09 -2.94 -12.46
CA ARG A 331 -33.86 -3.02 -13.72
C ARG A 331 -34.41 -4.41 -13.99
N LEU A 332 -33.65 -5.46 -13.66
CA LEU A 332 -34.11 -6.84 -13.84
C LEU A 332 -35.29 -7.16 -12.92
N LEU A 333 -35.22 -6.75 -11.65
CA LEU A 333 -36.30 -6.96 -10.68
C LEU A 333 -37.57 -6.21 -11.10
N GLU A 334 -37.46 -4.96 -11.53
CA GLU A 334 -38.59 -4.17 -12.04
C GLU A 334 -39.22 -4.81 -13.29
N GLN A 335 -38.39 -5.31 -14.21
CA GLN A 335 -38.86 -6.04 -15.39
C GLN A 335 -39.59 -7.33 -15.02
N GLN A 336 -39.05 -8.11 -14.07
CA GLN A 336 -39.69 -9.34 -13.59
C GLN A 336 -41.04 -9.03 -12.94
N GLN A 337 -41.14 -8.00 -12.10
CA GLN A 337 -42.38 -7.60 -11.47
C GLN A 337 -43.43 -7.14 -12.49
N THR A 338 -43.02 -6.36 -13.48
CA THR A 338 -43.91 -5.90 -14.56
C THR A 338 -44.41 -7.07 -15.41
N LEU A 339 -43.53 -8.02 -15.75
CA LEU A 339 -43.90 -9.21 -16.49
C LEU A 339 -44.85 -10.10 -15.68
N TYR A 340 -44.59 -10.27 -14.39
CA TYR A 340 -45.47 -11.01 -13.48
C TYR A 340 -46.87 -10.38 -13.44
N GLN A 341 -46.97 -9.06 -13.27
CA GLN A 341 -48.25 -8.35 -13.28
C GLN A 341 -49.01 -8.58 -14.60
N LYS A 342 -48.34 -8.45 -15.75
CA LYS A 342 -48.97 -8.66 -17.06
C LYS A 342 -49.36 -10.11 -17.33
N ALA A 343 -48.63 -11.08 -16.79
CA ALA A 343 -48.90 -12.50 -17.02
C ALA A 343 -50.05 -13.05 -16.16
N HIS A 344 -50.32 -12.44 -15.01
CA HIS A 344 -51.23 -12.99 -13.99
C HIS A 344 -52.46 -12.14 -13.67
N PHE A 345 -52.54 -10.88 -14.11
CA PHE A 345 -53.67 -10.00 -13.82
C PHE A 345 -54.27 -9.42 -15.10
N ASP A 346 -55.60 -9.25 -15.11
CA ASP A 346 -56.35 -8.55 -16.14
C ASP A 346 -55.98 -7.05 -16.15
N HIS A 347 -55.72 -6.50 -17.33
CA HIS A 347 -55.21 -5.14 -17.46
C HIS A 347 -56.24 -4.06 -17.09
N LEU A 348 -57.53 -4.34 -17.30
CA LEU A 348 -58.60 -3.37 -17.06
C LEU A 348 -59.01 -3.36 -15.58
N THR A 349 -59.30 -4.54 -15.02
CA THR A 349 -59.88 -4.65 -13.66
C THR A 349 -58.83 -4.84 -12.57
N GLY A 350 -57.60 -5.24 -12.91
CA GLY A 350 -56.55 -5.58 -11.95
C GLY A 350 -56.84 -6.86 -11.15
N LEU A 351 -57.88 -7.61 -11.53
CA LEU A 351 -58.19 -8.92 -10.97
C LEU A 351 -57.26 -9.99 -11.55
N PRO A 352 -57.03 -11.12 -10.86
CA PRO A 352 -56.49 -12.33 -11.44
C PRO A 352 -57.05 -12.63 -12.84
N ASN A 353 -56.18 -12.95 -13.79
CA ASN A 353 -56.59 -13.44 -15.10
C ASN A 353 -56.76 -14.96 -15.09
N THR A 354 -57.12 -15.53 -16.24
CA THR A 354 -57.28 -16.97 -16.44
C THR A 354 -56.08 -17.79 -15.95
N ASN A 355 -54.84 -17.35 -16.21
CA ASN A 355 -53.64 -18.09 -15.80
C ASN A 355 -53.52 -18.18 -14.28
N LEU A 356 -53.72 -17.05 -13.58
CA LEU A 356 -53.63 -17.03 -12.11
C LEU A 356 -54.82 -17.75 -11.46
N LEU A 357 -56.00 -17.70 -12.08
CA LEU A 357 -57.15 -18.46 -11.61
C LEU A 357 -56.88 -19.97 -11.66
N ILE A 358 -56.44 -20.48 -12.81
CA ILE A 358 -56.21 -21.93 -13.00
C ILE A 358 -55.16 -22.43 -12.00
N ASP A 359 -54.04 -21.71 -11.85
CA ASP A 359 -53.01 -22.06 -10.86
C ASP A 359 -53.59 -22.14 -9.43
N ARG A 360 -54.39 -21.14 -9.02
CA ARG A 360 -55.03 -21.13 -7.70
C ARG A 360 -56.08 -22.23 -7.55
N LEU A 361 -56.86 -22.51 -8.58
CA LEU A 361 -57.88 -23.56 -8.55
C LEU A 361 -57.23 -24.94 -8.43
N GLU A 362 -56.18 -25.22 -9.21
CA GLU A 362 -55.43 -26.46 -9.07
C GLU A 362 -54.78 -26.60 -7.69
N GLN A 363 -54.22 -25.53 -7.14
CA GLN A 363 -53.68 -25.52 -5.78
C GLN A 363 -54.77 -25.81 -4.73
N ALA A 364 -55.96 -25.21 -4.89
CA ALA A 364 -57.11 -25.45 -4.03
C ALA A 364 -57.57 -26.91 -4.10
N ILE A 365 -57.71 -27.49 -5.30
CA ILE A 365 -58.10 -28.90 -5.50
C ILE A 365 -57.06 -29.83 -4.86
N ARG A 366 -55.75 -29.61 -5.10
CA ARG A 366 -54.67 -30.39 -4.46
C ARG A 366 -54.70 -30.26 -2.93
N SER A 367 -55.09 -29.11 -2.40
CA SER A 367 -55.27 -28.94 -0.96
C SER A 367 -56.47 -29.74 -0.47
N ALA A 368 -57.61 -29.59 -1.13
CA ALA A 368 -58.87 -30.26 -0.81
C ALA A 368 -58.77 -31.79 -0.83
N GLN A 369 -58.03 -32.36 -1.79
CA GLN A 369 -57.71 -33.78 -1.83
C GLN A 369 -57.00 -34.29 -0.57
N ARG A 370 -56.10 -33.48 0.00
CA ARG A 370 -55.32 -33.85 1.20
C ARG A 370 -56.11 -33.66 2.49
N THR A 371 -56.99 -32.66 2.53
CA THR A 371 -57.76 -32.28 3.73
C THR A 371 -59.18 -32.81 3.74
N SER A 372 -59.60 -33.51 2.68
CA SER A 372 -60.99 -33.92 2.44
C SER A 372 -61.98 -32.76 2.55
N SER A 373 -61.58 -31.58 2.09
CA SER A 373 -62.44 -30.39 2.02
C SER A 373 -63.04 -30.23 0.62
N ARG A 374 -63.94 -29.25 0.47
CA ARG A 374 -64.59 -28.94 -0.81
C ARG A 374 -64.10 -27.60 -1.36
N VAL A 375 -64.11 -27.47 -2.68
CA VAL A 375 -63.78 -26.23 -3.42
C VAL A 375 -65.00 -25.86 -4.26
N ALA A 376 -65.40 -24.60 -4.28
CA ALA A 376 -66.50 -24.15 -5.12
C ALA A 376 -66.02 -23.11 -6.14
N VAL A 377 -66.58 -23.18 -7.34
CA VAL A 377 -66.36 -22.21 -8.42
C VAL A 377 -67.71 -21.66 -8.84
N PHE A 378 -67.86 -20.35 -8.78
CA PHE A 378 -68.98 -19.64 -9.39
C PHE A 378 -68.51 -19.02 -10.71
N PHE A 379 -69.21 -19.32 -11.80
CA PHE A 379 -69.00 -18.71 -13.10
C PHE A 379 -70.09 -17.65 -13.32
N LEU A 380 -69.69 -16.42 -13.63
CA LEU A 380 -70.58 -15.27 -13.79
C LEU A 380 -70.40 -14.67 -15.18
N ASP A 381 -71.51 -14.42 -15.85
CA ASP A 381 -71.56 -13.72 -17.12
C ASP A 381 -72.59 -12.58 -17.03
N LEU A 382 -72.29 -11.42 -17.61
CA LEU A 382 -73.14 -10.23 -17.50
C LEU A 382 -74.22 -10.23 -18.60
N ASP A 383 -75.49 -10.22 -18.21
CA ASP A 383 -76.60 -10.32 -19.17
C ASP A 383 -76.70 -9.04 -20.04
N GLU A 384 -76.80 -9.18 -21.37
CA GLU A 384 -76.86 -8.03 -22.30
C GLU A 384 -75.70 -7.00 -22.20
N PHE A 385 -74.51 -7.34 -21.65
CA PHE A 385 -73.40 -6.36 -21.54
C PHE A 385 -73.01 -5.71 -22.88
N LYS A 386 -73.10 -6.47 -23.99
CA LYS A 386 -72.89 -5.93 -25.34
C LYS A 386 -73.82 -4.74 -25.65
N ARG A 387 -75.07 -4.77 -25.18
CA ARG A 387 -76.05 -3.69 -25.34
C ARG A 387 -75.62 -2.42 -24.60
N VAL A 388 -74.95 -2.55 -23.44
CA VAL A 388 -74.35 -1.40 -22.74
C VAL A 388 -73.26 -0.76 -23.60
N ASN A 389 -72.37 -1.57 -24.17
CA ASN A 389 -71.32 -1.07 -25.08
C ASN A 389 -71.91 -0.40 -26.33
N ASP A 390 -72.94 -0.99 -26.93
CA ASP A 390 -73.57 -0.48 -28.15
C ASP A 390 -74.33 0.84 -27.90
N LEU A 391 -74.94 1.01 -26.72
CA LEU A 391 -75.71 2.21 -26.36
C LEU A 391 -74.85 3.35 -25.80
N TRP A 392 -73.85 3.04 -24.98
CA TRP A 392 -73.11 4.03 -24.17
C TRP A 392 -71.61 4.08 -24.48
N GLY A 393 -71.14 3.24 -25.40
CA GLY A 393 -69.73 3.15 -25.79
C GLY A 393 -68.90 2.26 -24.88
N HIS A 394 -67.77 1.81 -25.41
CA HIS A 394 -66.84 0.92 -24.72
C HIS A 394 -66.25 1.52 -23.43
N ASP A 395 -66.04 2.84 -23.38
CA ASP A 395 -65.50 3.49 -22.17
C ASP A 395 -66.44 3.34 -20.96
N VAL A 396 -67.76 3.42 -21.18
CA VAL A 396 -68.77 3.22 -20.14
C VAL A 396 -68.85 1.74 -19.73
N GLY A 397 -68.76 0.83 -20.70
CA GLY A 397 -68.69 -0.60 -20.43
C GLY A 397 -67.44 -1.00 -19.64
N ASP A 398 -66.28 -0.44 -19.97
CA ASP A 398 -65.02 -0.68 -19.27
C ASP A 398 -65.09 -0.21 -17.81
N GLN A 399 -65.67 0.97 -17.56
CA GLN A 399 -65.90 1.47 -16.20
C GLN A 399 -66.90 0.60 -15.44
N LEU A 400 -67.94 0.09 -16.10
CA LEU A 400 -68.89 -0.85 -15.50
C LEU A 400 -68.17 -2.14 -15.07
N LEU A 401 -67.32 -2.72 -15.92
CA LEU A 401 -66.53 -3.91 -15.60
C LEU A 401 -65.57 -3.69 -14.42
N ILE A 402 -64.93 -2.52 -14.35
CA ILE A 402 -64.09 -2.15 -13.19
C ILE A 402 -64.93 -2.11 -11.91
N GLN A 403 -66.09 -1.45 -11.93
CA GLN A 403 -66.97 -1.37 -10.75
C GLN A 403 -67.49 -2.74 -10.32
N ILE A 404 -67.87 -3.59 -11.27
CA ILE A 404 -68.30 -4.97 -10.99
C ILE A 404 -67.16 -5.76 -10.36
N GLY A 405 -65.95 -5.68 -10.92
CA GLY A 405 -64.77 -6.33 -10.36
C GLY A 405 -64.44 -5.88 -8.94
N VAL A 406 -64.57 -4.58 -8.65
CA VAL A 406 -64.39 -4.02 -7.30
C VAL A 406 -65.45 -4.55 -6.35
N ARG A 407 -66.74 -4.47 -6.70
CA ARG A 407 -67.84 -4.97 -5.84
C ARG A 407 -67.72 -6.47 -5.58
N LEU A 408 -67.34 -7.26 -6.60
CA LEU A 408 -67.13 -8.70 -6.46
C LEU A 408 -66.02 -8.95 -5.46
N ARG A 409 -64.87 -8.28 -5.62
CA ARG A 409 -63.73 -8.43 -4.71
C ARG A 409 -64.05 -8.03 -3.27
N GLU A 410 -64.78 -6.94 -3.07
CA GLU A 410 -65.17 -6.45 -1.73
C GLU A 410 -66.21 -7.35 -1.05
N SER A 411 -67.02 -8.07 -1.83
CA SER A 411 -68.03 -9.00 -1.31
C SER A 411 -67.45 -10.32 -0.81
N MET A 412 -66.23 -10.64 -1.26
CA MET A 412 -65.52 -11.89 -1.01
C MET A 412 -64.46 -11.76 0.08
N ARG A 413 -64.02 -12.89 0.65
CA ARG A 413 -62.96 -12.93 1.68
C ARG A 413 -61.59 -12.78 1.03
N GLY A 414 -60.57 -12.45 1.81
CA GLY A 414 -59.19 -12.33 1.30
C GLY A 414 -58.58 -13.63 0.76
N GLU A 415 -59.13 -14.78 1.16
CA GLU A 415 -58.73 -16.11 0.67
C GLU A 415 -59.45 -16.50 -0.63
N ASP A 416 -60.63 -15.93 -0.88
CA ASP A 416 -61.39 -16.16 -2.10
C ASP A 416 -60.70 -15.44 -3.28
N THR A 417 -60.84 -15.99 -4.48
CA THR A 417 -60.24 -15.42 -5.68
C THR A 417 -61.33 -15.00 -6.65
N VAL A 418 -61.41 -13.70 -6.93
CA VAL A 418 -62.21 -13.16 -8.04
C VAL A 418 -61.30 -12.97 -9.23
N ALA A 419 -61.59 -13.62 -10.34
CA ALA A 419 -60.86 -13.52 -11.59
C ALA A 419 -61.75 -12.99 -12.70
N ARG A 420 -61.16 -12.29 -13.67
CA ARG A 420 -61.83 -11.97 -14.94
C ARG A 420 -61.15 -12.75 -16.04
N ILE A 421 -61.95 -13.48 -16.83
CA ILE A 421 -61.42 -14.46 -17.79
C ILE A 421 -61.34 -13.81 -19.17
N HIS A 422 -62.49 -13.42 -19.71
CA HIS A 422 -62.59 -12.70 -20.98
C HIS A 422 -63.81 -11.78 -20.93
N GLY A 423 -63.82 -10.69 -21.72
CA GLY A 423 -65.02 -9.86 -21.92
C GLY A 423 -65.71 -9.47 -20.60
N ASP A 424 -66.91 -9.97 -20.40
CA ASP A 424 -67.80 -9.79 -19.28
C ASP A 424 -67.87 -10.98 -18.30
N GLU A 425 -67.00 -11.98 -18.48
CA GLU A 425 -66.97 -13.20 -17.68
C GLU A 425 -66.08 -13.05 -16.43
N PHE A 426 -66.66 -13.34 -15.27
CA PHE A 426 -65.97 -13.37 -13.98
C PHE A 426 -66.09 -14.74 -13.35
N ILE A 427 -65.07 -15.13 -12.60
CA ILE A 427 -65.08 -16.37 -11.82
C ILE A 427 -64.74 -16.06 -10.37
N VAL A 428 -65.52 -16.63 -9.47
CA VAL A 428 -65.24 -16.61 -8.03
C VAL A 428 -64.88 -18.01 -7.57
N LEU A 429 -63.62 -18.18 -7.19
CA LEU A 429 -63.09 -19.39 -6.58
C LEU A 429 -63.13 -19.28 -5.05
N ILE A 430 -63.82 -20.23 -4.43
CA ILE A 430 -63.86 -20.44 -2.98
C ILE A 430 -62.96 -21.65 -2.68
N PRO A 431 -61.70 -21.44 -2.24
CA PRO A 431 -60.72 -22.52 -2.12
C PRO A 431 -61.00 -23.50 -0.97
N MET A 432 -61.84 -23.10 -0.01
CA MET A 432 -62.28 -23.95 1.10
C MET A 432 -63.75 -23.65 1.44
N LEU A 433 -64.59 -24.66 1.28
CA LEU A 433 -66.03 -24.57 1.51
C LEU A 433 -66.44 -25.34 2.79
N ASP A 434 -66.90 -24.59 3.80
CA ASP A 434 -67.35 -25.06 5.12
C ASP A 434 -68.85 -25.41 5.13
N GLY A 435 -69.31 -26.19 4.16
CA GLY A 435 -70.71 -26.64 4.09
C GLY A 435 -71.61 -25.84 3.15
N ASP A 436 -72.82 -26.37 2.92
CA ASP A 436 -73.75 -25.84 1.91
C ASP A 436 -74.36 -24.48 2.33
N GLU A 437 -74.32 -24.14 3.61
CA GLU A 437 -74.77 -22.83 4.09
C GLU A 437 -73.83 -21.72 3.63
N GLN A 438 -72.51 -21.93 3.65
CA GLN A 438 -71.55 -20.97 3.11
C GLN A 438 -71.78 -20.81 1.60
N LEU A 439 -72.04 -21.91 0.89
CA LEU A 439 -72.30 -21.90 -0.55
C LEU A 439 -73.52 -21.04 -0.90
N ARG A 440 -74.64 -21.27 -0.21
CA ARG A 440 -75.87 -20.46 -0.36
C ARG A 440 -75.63 -19.00 -0.03
N ARG A 441 -74.83 -18.71 1.01
CA ARG A 441 -74.51 -17.34 1.41
C ARG A 441 -73.66 -16.61 0.37
N VAL A 442 -72.67 -17.29 -0.22
CA VAL A 442 -71.85 -16.72 -1.31
C VAL A 442 -72.71 -16.47 -2.54
N ARG A 443 -73.54 -17.45 -2.95
CA ARG A 443 -74.49 -17.27 -4.06
C ARG A 443 -75.40 -16.05 -3.85
N TYR A 444 -76.03 -15.97 -2.67
CA TYR A 444 -76.91 -14.84 -2.33
C TYR A 444 -76.18 -13.50 -2.35
N LYS A 445 -74.93 -13.44 -1.88
CA LYS A 445 -74.10 -12.23 -1.97
C LYS A 445 -73.82 -11.81 -3.41
N LEU A 446 -73.51 -12.77 -4.28
CA LEU A 446 -73.26 -12.50 -5.69
C LEU A 446 -74.53 -12.01 -6.41
N GLU A 447 -75.69 -12.56 -6.05
CA GLU A 447 -77.00 -12.10 -6.57
C GLU A 447 -77.32 -10.67 -6.08
N LEU A 448 -77.12 -10.39 -4.79
CA LEU A 448 -77.37 -9.08 -4.16
C LEU A 448 -76.51 -7.96 -4.77
N LEU A 449 -75.32 -8.29 -5.27
CA LEU A 449 -74.38 -7.34 -5.89
C LEU A 449 -75.00 -6.57 -7.07
N PHE A 450 -75.90 -7.23 -7.81
CA PHE A 450 -76.58 -6.69 -8.99
C PHE A 450 -77.88 -5.93 -8.66
N GLU A 451 -78.39 -6.00 -7.42
CA GLU A 451 -79.59 -5.26 -7.02
C GLU A 451 -79.36 -3.74 -6.96
N ALA A 452 -78.15 -3.34 -6.55
CA ALA A 452 -77.77 -1.93 -6.49
C ALA A 452 -77.30 -1.44 -7.87
N PRO A 453 -77.83 -0.31 -8.39
CA PRO A 453 -77.43 0.21 -9.69
C PRO A 453 -75.94 0.61 -9.73
N PHE A 454 -75.33 0.51 -10.90
CA PHE A 454 -73.96 0.94 -11.17
C PHE A 454 -73.98 2.37 -11.71
N ARG A 455 -73.22 3.27 -11.08
CA ARG A 455 -73.18 4.68 -11.48
C ARG A 455 -71.87 4.97 -12.19
N VAL A 456 -71.94 5.21 -13.50
CA VAL A 456 -70.80 5.51 -14.35
C VAL A 456 -70.93 6.95 -14.81
N GLY A 457 -70.26 7.87 -14.12
CA GLY A 457 -70.51 9.31 -14.27
C GLY A 457 -71.94 9.67 -13.88
N ASP A 458 -72.69 10.30 -14.80
CA ASP A 458 -74.10 10.67 -14.62
C ASP A 458 -75.08 9.58 -15.07
N ILE A 459 -74.58 8.43 -15.55
CA ILE A 459 -75.42 7.34 -16.07
C ILE A 459 -75.63 6.31 -14.95
N GLU A 460 -76.90 5.96 -14.70
CA GLU A 460 -77.28 4.89 -13.80
C GLU A 460 -77.65 3.64 -14.59
N LEU A 461 -76.81 2.61 -14.51
CA LEU A 461 -76.96 1.33 -15.21
C LEU A 461 -77.49 0.27 -14.26
N ARG A 462 -78.53 -0.45 -14.69
CA ARG A 462 -78.98 -1.68 -14.04
C ARG A 462 -78.49 -2.85 -14.85
N GLN A 463 -77.61 -3.64 -14.24
CA GLN A 463 -76.97 -4.78 -14.87
C GLN A 463 -77.35 -6.02 -14.07
N THR A 464 -77.69 -7.11 -14.75
CA THR A 464 -77.84 -8.43 -14.13
C THR A 464 -76.74 -9.37 -14.59
N GLY A 465 -76.60 -10.49 -13.90
CA GLY A 465 -75.69 -11.55 -14.28
C GLY A 465 -76.33 -12.92 -14.13
N SER A 466 -75.91 -13.81 -15.02
CA SER A 466 -76.18 -15.24 -14.93
C SER A 466 -75.04 -15.92 -14.18
N ILE A 467 -75.39 -16.77 -13.21
CA ILE A 467 -74.44 -17.41 -12.30
C ILE A 467 -74.61 -18.93 -12.39
N GLY A 468 -73.53 -19.63 -12.68
CA GLY A 468 -73.41 -21.08 -12.54
C GLY A 468 -72.42 -21.44 -11.44
N LEU A 469 -72.49 -22.68 -10.97
CA LEU A 469 -71.82 -23.19 -9.81
C LEU A 469 -71.36 -24.63 -10.08
N ALA A 470 -70.15 -24.95 -9.64
CA ALA A 470 -69.71 -26.33 -9.51
C ALA A 470 -68.90 -26.50 -8.23
N VAL A 471 -69.01 -27.67 -7.60
CA VAL A 471 -68.35 -28.00 -6.33
C VAL A 471 -67.48 -29.24 -6.52
N TYR A 472 -66.19 -29.10 -6.23
CA TYR A 472 -65.28 -30.24 -6.11
C TYR A 472 -65.37 -30.83 -4.69
N PRO A 473 -65.38 -32.17 -4.52
CA PRO A 473 -65.37 -33.21 -5.56
C PRO A 473 -66.78 -33.68 -6.00
N ASP A 474 -67.84 -33.00 -5.57
CA ASP A 474 -69.22 -33.43 -5.74
C ASP A 474 -69.63 -33.51 -7.22
N ASP A 475 -69.16 -32.56 -8.03
CA ASP A 475 -69.56 -32.33 -9.41
C ASP A 475 -68.49 -32.69 -10.46
N ALA A 476 -67.20 -32.66 -10.09
CA ALA A 476 -66.06 -32.84 -11.00
C ALA A 476 -64.80 -33.32 -10.26
N ASN A 477 -63.83 -33.87 -10.99
CA ASN A 477 -62.59 -34.42 -10.40
C ASN A 477 -61.32 -33.57 -10.65
N ASP A 478 -61.37 -32.61 -11.58
CA ASP A 478 -60.25 -31.72 -11.89
C ASP A 478 -60.71 -30.29 -12.20
N ALA A 479 -59.75 -29.37 -12.38
CA ALA A 479 -60.00 -27.95 -12.57
C ALA A 479 -60.75 -27.64 -13.89
N GLU A 480 -60.44 -28.36 -14.96
CA GLU A 480 -61.02 -28.11 -16.29
C GLU A 480 -62.48 -28.57 -16.33
N GLU A 481 -62.75 -29.77 -15.82
CA GLU A 481 -64.11 -30.31 -15.70
C GLU A 481 -64.98 -29.43 -14.78
N LEU A 482 -64.43 -28.97 -13.65
CA LEU A 482 -65.15 -28.11 -12.70
C LEU A 482 -65.53 -26.76 -13.32
N LEU A 483 -64.60 -26.11 -14.01
CA LEU A 483 -64.86 -24.84 -14.72
C LEU A 483 -65.89 -25.02 -15.83
N GLY A 484 -65.76 -26.09 -16.63
CA GLY A 484 -66.69 -26.39 -17.72
C GLY A 484 -68.10 -26.72 -17.23
N LEU A 485 -68.23 -27.36 -16.07
CA LEU A 485 -69.54 -27.63 -15.48
C LEU A 485 -70.22 -26.36 -14.97
N ALA A 486 -69.47 -25.48 -14.31
CA ALA A 486 -69.97 -24.20 -13.82
C ALA A 486 -70.41 -23.28 -14.96
N ASP A 487 -69.63 -23.22 -16.05
CA ASP A 487 -69.99 -22.49 -17.27
C ASP A 487 -71.29 -23.05 -17.91
N ARG A 488 -71.40 -24.38 -18.00
CA ARG A 488 -72.61 -25.01 -18.54
C ARG A 488 -73.87 -24.74 -17.70
N GLU A 489 -73.77 -24.78 -16.37
CA GLU A 489 -74.89 -24.44 -15.49
C GLU A 489 -75.29 -22.97 -15.66
N MET A 490 -74.30 -22.06 -15.76
CA MET A 490 -74.52 -20.63 -16.02
C MET A 490 -75.29 -20.42 -17.33
N TYR A 491 -74.86 -21.07 -18.42
CA TYR A 491 -75.51 -20.95 -19.73
C TYR A 491 -76.95 -21.48 -19.73
N GLN A 492 -77.24 -22.55 -18.97
CA GLN A 492 -78.60 -23.05 -18.79
C GLN A 492 -79.49 -22.05 -18.04
N HIS A 493 -78.95 -21.41 -17.00
CA HIS A 493 -79.64 -20.35 -16.27
C HIS A 493 -79.92 -19.13 -17.16
N LYS A 494 -78.96 -18.73 -18.00
CA LYS A 494 -79.09 -17.60 -18.93
C LYS A 494 -80.21 -17.81 -19.95
N ASN A 495 -80.22 -18.96 -20.63
CA ASN A 495 -81.25 -19.28 -21.63
C ASN A 495 -82.66 -19.38 -21.05
N THR A 496 -82.78 -19.84 -19.80
CA THR A 496 -84.09 -19.94 -19.14
C THR A 496 -84.65 -18.55 -18.79
N ARG A 497 -83.78 -17.56 -18.53
CA ARG A 497 -84.17 -16.16 -18.31
C ARG A 497 -84.55 -15.46 -19.62
N ASP A 498 -83.75 -15.60 -20.68
CA ASP A 498 -84.03 -14.97 -21.97
C ASP A 498 -85.27 -15.57 -22.68
N GLY A 499 -85.58 -16.84 -22.43
CA GLY A 499 -86.76 -17.52 -22.98
C GLY A 499 -88.09 -17.23 -22.27
N GLY A 500 -88.07 -16.55 -21.11
CA GLY A 500 -89.24 -16.35 -20.24
C GLY A 500 -90.16 -15.18 -20.60
N ASP A 501 -89.72 -14.25 -21.45
CA ASP A 501 -90.39 -12.94 -21.61
C ASP A 501 -91.22 -12.78 -22.91
N VAL A 502 -91.65 -13.88 -23.54
CA VAL A 502 -92.46 -13.84 -24.78
C VAL A 502 -93.92 -14.33 -24.61
N SER A 503 -94.39 -14.65 -23.39
CA SER A 503 -95.75 -15.19 -23.20
C SER A 503 -96.75 -14.30 -22.42
N ALA A 504 -96.40 -13.06 -22.03
CA ALA A 504 -97.26 -12.23 -21.15
C ALA A 504 -97.68 -10.87 -21.73
N ALA A 505 -97.75 -10.73 -23.07
CA ALA A 505 -98.20 -9.49 -23.71
C ALA A 505 -99.01 -9.72 -25.00
N VAL A 506 -100.01 -10.61 -25.00
CA VAL A 506 -101.18 -10.52 -25.90
C VAL A 506 -102.40 -11.07 -25.17
N GLY A 507 -103.16 -10.19 -24.50
CA GLY A 507 -104.39 -10.55 -23.81
C GLY A 507 -104.88 -9.42 -22.91
N GLY A 508 -105.49 -8.39 -23.50
CA GLY A 508 -106.09 -7.24 -22.82
C GLY A 508 -106.39 -6.11 -23.78
#